data_AF-A0AAD4MME9-F1
#
_entry.id   AF-A0AAD4MME9-F1
#
_cell.length_a   1.000
_cell.length_b   1.000
_cell.length_c   1.000
_cell.angle_alpha   90.00
_cell.angle_beta   90.00
_cell.angle_gamma   90.00
#
_symmetry.space_group_name_H-M   'P 1'
#
loop_
_entity.id
_entity.type
_entity.pdbx_description
1 polymer ?
#
loop_
_entity_poly.entity_id
_entity_poly.type
_entity_poly.pdbx_seq_one_letter_code
_entity_poly.pdbx_strand_id
1 'polypeptide(L)'
;MQYFALTVIGISNIFAFAELGRDLEYENLRAKSGIDHPNIVWKQFHDSGDIFGLIAQNSTWSVLDGSEYSVFVNKSENRIDDVRIIPLSPKGAKKATEVPNNTTYDDSFARTKIFPLAAAAYSDNPEVCLNNSFVNATLYRIVNITCDTRGKNDICAGFTAVSHNDSAIILSFRGTNSFTQLLVEANSSTMEEMVSSPIGGKVGAYYVNAFNKLWINSSMGSDLLDLKNTFPDYELWITGHSLGGSLATLAAAHVVNDRRYSSTPLKLFTLGEPRTGDKDFAQAIYETFPPNSTYRITHSRDPVVHLPSSSYRNYTHNIAEVWYHNSMAKNTNYTAICANDGESKNCSGQIRYVFSVNDHLKYFGQRVSSFGIDGCVNKKKN
;
A
#
# COMPACT_ATOMS: atom_id res chain seq x y z
N MET A 1 8.15 0.87 -31.66
CA MET A 1 6.70 1.02 -31.42
C MET A 1 6.50 1.34 -29.94
N GLN A 2 5.96 2.51 -29.61
CA GLN A 2 5.66 2.91 -28.23
C GLN A 2 4.21 2.52 -27.93
N TYR A 3 4.02 1.61 -26.98
CA TYR A 3 2.70 1.34 -26.40
C TYR A 3 2.59 2.16 -25.11
N PHE A 4 1.50 2.88 -24.91
CA PHE A 4 1.22 3.60 -23.68
C PHE A 4 0.29 2.75 -22.81
N ALA A 5 0.66 2.54 -21.54
CA ALA A 5 -0.22 1.96 -20.55
C ALA A 5 -1.17 3.04 -20.02
N LEU A 6 -2.48 2.85 -20.18
CA LEU A 6 -3.49 3.73 -19.62
C LEU A 6 -3.98 3.16 -18.29
N THR A 7 -3.67 3.84 -17.19
CA THR A 7 -4.31 3.62 -15.88
C THR A 7 -5.46 4.60 -15.75
N VAL A 8 -6.70 4.12 -15.79
CA VAL A 8 -7.87 5.00 -15.66
C VAL A 8 -8.25 5.13 -14.18
N ILE A 9 -8.11 6.35 -13.67
CA ILE A 9 -8.66 6.81 -12.39
C ILE A 9 -10.12 7.17 -12.68
N GLY A 10 -11.06 6.48 -12.02
CA GLY A 10 -12.47 6.79 -12.15
C GLY A 10 -12.78 8.21 -11.67
N ILE A 11 -13.26 9.06 -12.58
CA ILE A 11 -13.93 10.31 -12.21
C ILE A 11 -15.18 10.42 -13.09
N SER A 12 -16.33 10.31 -12.43
CA SER A 12 -17.62 10.77 -12.91
C SER A 12 -17.54 12.27 -13.23
N ASN A 13 -17.65 12.63 -14.52
CA ASN A 13 -18.45 13.74 -15.04
C ASN A 13 -18.25 13.88 -16.57
N ILE A 14 -19.39 13.95 -17.27
CA ILE A 14 -19.52 13.92 -18.74
C ILE A 14 -19.50 15.34 -19.29
N PHE A 15 -18.57 15.67 -20.19
CA PHE A 15 -18.70 16.72 -21.21
C PHE A 15 -17.95 16.31 -22.50
N ALA A 16 -18.48 16.76 -23.65
CA ALA A 16 -18.24 16.23 -25.02
C ALA A 16 -17.38 17.14 -25.92
N PHE A 17 -16.77 16.61 -26.99
CA PHE A 17 -16.83 17.08 -28.41
C PHE A 17 -16.01 16.22 -29.44
N ALA A 18 -16.62 16.02 -30.63
CA ALA A 18 -16.14 15.79 -32.03
C ALA A 18 -15.58 14.43 -32.60
N GLU A 19 -16.47 13.71 -33.32
CA GLU A 19 -16.48 13.16 -34.72
C GLU A 19 -15.32 12.36 -35.39
N LEU A 20 -15.60 11.11 -35.85
CA LEU A 20 -15.61 10.65 -37.27
C LEU A 20 -15.88 9.12 -37.44
N GLY A 21 -16.79 8.77 -38.37
CA GLY A 21 -16.84 7.47 -39.08
C GLY A 21 -17.96 6.49 -38.68
N ARG A 22 -19.04 6.39 -39.48
CA ARG A 22 -20.11 5.38 -39.33
C ARG A 22 -19.82 4.16 -40.21
N ASP A 23 -19.56 3.00 -39.59
CA ASP A 23 -19.52 1.69 -40.26
C ASP A 23 -20.68 0.79 -39.80
N LEU A 24 -21.16 -0.11 -40.68
CA LEU A 24 -22.29 -1.02 -40.45
C LEU A 24 -22.16 -1.97 -39.23
N GLU A 25 -20.94 -2.18 -38.71
CA GLU A 25 -20.69 -2.92 -37.46
C GLU A 25 -21.14 -2.14 -36.20
N TYR A 26 -21.14 -0.80 -36.26
CA TYR A 26 -21.45 0.09 -35.14
C TYR A 26 -22.90 -0.07 -34.66
N GLU A 27 -23.87 -0.05 -35.57
CA GLU A 27 -25.30 -0.16 -35.24
C GLU A 27 -25.63 -1.53 -34.59
N ASN A 28 -24.95 -2.59 -35.02
CA ASN A 28 -25.16 -3.95 -34.50
C ASN A 28 -24.58 -4.16 -33.10
N LEU A 29 -23.44 -3.51 -32.79
CA LEU A 29 -22.81 -3.56 -31.47
C LEU A 29 -23.50 -2.65 -30.46
N ARG A 30 -23.94 -1.46 -30.92
CA ARG A 30 -24.77 -0.51 -30.16
C ARG A 30 -26.09 -1.15 -29.70
N ALA A 31 -26.73 -1.94 -30.55
CA ALA A 31 -27.96 -2.65 -30.20
C ALA A 31 -27.75 -3.75 -29.14
N LYS A 32 -26.56 -4.38 -29.10
CA LYS A 32 -26.25 -5.48 -28.16
C LYS A 32 -25.82 -5.00 -26.77
N SER A 33 -25.16 -3.86 -26.65
CA SER A 33 -24.66 -3.35 -25.36
C SER A 33 -25.72 -2.64 -24.51
N GLY A 34 -26.80 -2.15 -25.13
CA GLY A 34 -27.88 -1.42 -24.44
C GLY A 34 -27.50 -0.02 -23.94
N ILE A 35 -26.31 0.48 -24.30
CA ILE A 35 -25.80 1.79 -23.89
C ILE A 35 -25.78 2.72 -25.12
N ASP A 36 -26.59 3.79 -25.07
CA ASP A 36 -26.70 4.77 -26.16
C ASP A 36 -25.94 6.06 -25.83
N HIS A 37 -24.76 6.25 -26.44
CA HIS A 37 -24.01 7.50 -26.33
C HIS A 37 -23.19 7.79 -27.60
N PRO A 38 -23.30 9.01 -28.18
CA PRO A 38 -22.73 9.33 -29.51
C PRO A 38 -21.20 9.36 -29.58
N ASN A 39 -20.51 9.26 -28.44
CA ASN A 39 -19.05 9.38 -28.32
C ASN A 39 -18.35 8.05 -27.96
N ILE A 40 -19.05 6.91 -28.07
CA ILE A 40 -18.48 5.59 -27.81
C ILE A 40 -18.10 4.94 -29.13
N VAL A 41 -16.85 4.48 -29.25
CA VAL A 41 -16.45 3.55 -30.32
C VAL A 41 -16.61 2.13 -29.79
N TRP A 42 -17.47 1.35 -30.46
CA TRP A 42 -17.73 -0.04 -30.14
C TRP A 42 -16.96 -0.96 -31.08
N LYS A 43 -16.32 -2.00 -30.54
CA LYS A 43 -15.65 -3.02 -31.36
C LYS A 43 -15.88 -4.42 -30.79
N GLN A 44 -16.31 -5.35 -31.63
CA GLN A 44 -16.48 -6.76 -31.28
C GLN A 44 -15.15 -7.47 -31.43
N PHE A 45 -14.75 -8.27 -30.44
CA PHE A 45 -13.55 -9.09 -30.53
C PHE A 45 -13.92 -10.57 -30.29
N HIS A 46 -13.36 -11.45 -31.12
CA HIS A 46 -13.81 -12.84 -31.22
C HIS A 46 -13.22 -13.79 -30.15
N ASP A 47 -13.99 -14.85 -29.92
CA ASP A 47 -13.85 -16.03 -29.04
C ASP A 47 -14.55 -16.00 -27.67
N SER A 48 -14.97 -14.85 -27.14
CA SER A 48 -15.78 -14.80 -25.90
C SER A 48 -17.18 -14.19 -26.07
N GLY A 49 -17.42 -13.41 -27.12
CA GLY A 49 -18.70 -12.72 -27.34
C GLY A 49 -18.85 -11.41 -26.56
N ASP A 50 -17.83 -10.98 -25.82
CA ASP A 50 -17.85 -9.75 -25.02
C ASP A 50 -17.65 -8.50 -25.88
N ILE A 51 -18.35 -7.42 -25.51
CA ILE A 51 -18.35 -6.13 -26.23
C ILE A 51 -17.72 -5.08 -25.30
N PHE A 52 -16.67 -4.40 -25.78
CA PHE A 52 -16.02 -3.32 -25.03
C PHE A 52 -16.29 -1.96 -25.69
N GLY A 53 -16.56 -0.95 -24.87
CA GLY A 53 -16.72 0.44 -25.30
C GLY A 53 -15.52 1.30 -24.88
N LEU A 54 -15.00 2.10 -25.81
CA LEU A 54 -13.96 3.10 -25.54
C LEU A 54 -14.56 4.51 -25.67
N ILE A 55 -14.34 5.36 -24.65
CA ILE A 55 -14.75 6.78 -24.65
C ILE A 55 -13.50 7.67 -24.70
N ALA A 56 -13.48 8.66 -25.60
CA ALA A 56 -12.51 9.75 -25.59
C ALA A 56 -13.01 10.94 -24.76
N GLN A 57 -12.18 11.44 -23.85
CA GLN A 57 -12.27 12.77 -23.24
C GLN A 57 -10.93 13.48 -23.37
N ASN A 58 -10.88 14.67 -23.97
CA ASN A 58 -9.68 15.53 -24.01
C ASN A 58 -8.38 14.77 -24.39
N SER A 59 -8.42 13.97 -25.46
CA SER A 59 -7.28 13.15 -25.93
C SER A 59 -6.85 12.00 -25.01
N THR A 60 -7.64 11.71 -23.98
CA THR A 60 -7.49 10.58 -23.04
C THR A 60 -8.65 9.60 -23.22
N TRP A 61 -8.35 8.30 -23.25
CA TRP A 61 -9.34 7.25 -23.52
C TRP A 61 -9.63 6.43 -22.25
N SER A 62 -10.91 6.18 -21.97
CA SER A 62 -11.37 5.39 -20.81
C SER A 62 -12.05 4.09 -21.24
N VAL A 63 -11.81 3.01 -20.49
CA VAL A 63 -12.43 1.69 -20.68
C VAL A 63 -13.63 1.57 -19.75
N LEU A 64 -14.77 1.14 -20.29
CA LEU A 64 -16.05 1.07 -19.55
C LEU A 64 -16.19 -0.15 -18.62
N ASP A 65 -15.31 -1.14 -18.70
CA ASP A 65 -15.21 -2.24 -17.73
C ASP A 65 -13.78 -2.84 -17.74
N GLY A 66 -13.09 -2.81 -16.59
CA GLY A 66 -11.63 -3.01 -16.51
C GLY A 66 -11.14 -3.79 -15.30
N SER A 67 -11.99 -4.63 -14.70
CA SER A 67 -11.56 -5.44 -13.54
C SER A 67 -10.72 -6.67 -13.93
N GLU A 68 -10.84 -7.17 -15.16
CA GLU A 68 -10.21 -8.44 -15.60
C GLU A 68 -9.19 -8.33 -16.74
N TYR A 69 -8.96 -7.14 -17.32
CA TYR A 69 -8.09 -6.97 -18.49
C TYR A 69 -7.19 -5.72 -18.41
N SER A 70 -6.00 -5.79 -19.01
CA SER A 70 -5.16 -4.62 -19.35
C SER A 70 -5.38 -4.22 -20.79
N VAL A 71 -5.49 -2.93 -21.08
CA VAL A 71 -5.66 -2.41 -22.43
C VAL A 71 -4.45 -1.55 -22.81
N PHE A 72 -3.75 -1.91 -23.87
CA PHE A 72 -2.66 -1.16 -24.48
C PHE A 72 -3.15 -0.57 -25.79
N VAL A 73 -2.91 0.73 -25.99
CA VAL A 73 -3.32 1.42 -27.22
C VAL A 73 -2.08 1.95 -27.92
N ASN A 74 -1.90 1.59 -29.18
CA ASN A 74 -0.91 2.17 -30.09
C ASN A 74 -1.61 3.24 -30.95
N LYS A 75 -0.98 4.40 -31.08
CA LYS A 75 -1.55 5.53 -31.82
C LYS A 75 -0.52 6.20 -32.73
N SER A 76 -1.02 6.72 -33.83
CA SER A 76 -0.43 7.78 -34.65
C SER A 76 -1.28 9.06 -34.47
N GLU A 77 -0.76 10.22 -34.89
CA GLU A 77 -1.27 11.55 -34.48
C GLU A 77 -2.80 11.71 -34.53
N ASN A 78 -3.49 11.05 -35.47
CA ASN A 78 -4.96 11.10 -35.60
C ASN A 78 -5.65 9.73 -35.78
N ARG A 79 -5.01 8.61 -35.41
CA ARG A 79 -5.60 7.26 -35.56
C ARG A 79 -5.11 6.28 -34.49
N ILE A 80 -6.01 5.39 -34.06
CA ILE A 80 -5.65 4.19 -33.29
C ILE A 80 -5.15 3.12 -34.27
N ASP A 81 -3.88 2.77 -34.15
CA ASP A 81 -3.24 1.81 -35.05
C ASP A 81 -3.37 0.36 -34.53
N ASP A 82 -3.35 0.17 -33.20
CA ASP A 82 -3.49 -1.15 -32.55
C ASP A 82 -4.08 -1.00 -31.13
N VAL A 83 -4.86 -1.97 -30.70
CA VAL A 83 -5.34 -2.09 -29.31
C VAL A 83 -5.10 -3.53 -28.86
N ARG A 84 -4.24 -3.72 -27.84
CA ARG A 84 -3.98 -5.03 -27.25
C ARG A 84 -4.65 -5.14 -25.89
N ILE A 85 -5.50 -6.14 -25.74
CA ILE A 85 -6.14 -6.46 -24.47
C ILE A 85 -5.50 -7.73 -23.90
N ILE A 86 -4.90 -7.63 -22.72
CA ILE A 86 -4.25 -8.76 -22.04
C ILE A 86 -5.11 -9.16 -20.83
N PRO A 87 -5.60 -10.40 -20.75
CA PRO A 87 -6.29 -10.90 -19.56
C PRO A 87 -5.40 -10.80 -18.31
N LEU A 88 -5.94 -10.31 -17.20
CA LEU A 88 -5.22 -10.15 -15.93
C LEU A 88 -5.06 -11.45 -15.15
N SER A 89 -5.85 -12.48 -15.49
CA SER A 89 -5.67 -13.82 -14.94
C SER A 89 -4.77 -14.65 -15.84
N PRO A 90 -3.67 -15.23 -15.34
CA PRO A 90 -2.96 -16.25 -16.10
C PRO A 90 -3.87 -17.48 -16.14
N LYS A 91 -4.35 -17.87 -17.33
CA LYS A 91 -4.71 -19.28 -17.57
C LYS A 91 -3.44 -20.09 -17.29
N GLY A 92 -3.33 -20.64 -16.08
CA GLY A 92 -2.16 -21.37 -15.61
C GLY A 92 -1.32 -20.68 -14.53
N ALA A 93 -1.88 -19.82 -13.67
CA ALA A 93 -1.22 -19.46 -12.42
C ALA A 93 -0.88 -20.78 -11.68
N LYS A 94 0.40 -21.18 -11.70
CA LYS A 94 0.87 -22.29 -10.89
C LYS A 94 0.47 -21.98 -9.47
N LYS A 95 -0.28 -22.90 -8.84
CA LYS A 95 -0.57 -22.89 -7.41
C LYS A 95 0.74 -22.50 -6.71
N ALA A 96 0.75 -21.36 -6.02
CA ALA A 96 1.95 -20.86 -5.37
C ALA A 96 2.59 -22.00 -4.58
N THR A 97 3.79 -22.41 -4.99
CA THR A 97 4.50 -23.52 -4.37
C THR A 97 4.94 -23.10 -2.98
N GLU A 98 4.41 -23.85 -2.00
CA GLU A 98 4.80 -23.97 -0.60
C GLU A 98 5.05 -22.68 0.18
N VAL A 99 4.03 -22.29 0.96
CA VAL A 99 4.22 -21.63 2.25
C VAL A 99 5.37 -22.35 2.96
N PRO A 100 6.48 -21.68 3.34
CA PRO A 100 7.50 -22.33 4.14
C PRO A 100 6.81 -22.95 5.36
N ASN A 101 7.00 -24.24 5.62
CA ASN A 101 6.33 -25.02 6.68
C ASN A 101 6.54 -24.49 8.12
N ASN A 102 7.12 -23.29 8.29
CA ASN A 102 7.50 -22.70 9.57
C ASN A 102 7.15 -21.20 9.71
N THR A 103 6.26 -20.64 8.88
CA THR A 103 5.79 -19.25 9.07
C THR A 103 4.69 -19.20 10.13
N THR A 104 4.81 -18.33 11.14
CA THR A 104 3.78 -18.13 12.18
C THR A 104 2.92 -16.89 11.94
N TYR A 105 2.74 -16.48 10.68
CA TYR A 105 1.89 -15.34 10.36
C TYR A 105 0.46 -15.60 10.84
N ASP A 106 -0.06 -14.69 11.67
CA ASP A 106 -1.42 -14.74 12.19
C ASP A 106 -2.30 -13.72 11.44
N ASP A 107 -3.12 -14.23 10.51
CA ASP A 107 -4.08 -13.44 9.72
C ASP A 107 -5.14 -12.78 10.62
N SER A 108 -5.54 -13.43 11.72
CA SER A 108 -6.49 -12.85 12.68
C SER A 108 -5.85 -11.65 13.40
N PHE A 109 -4.61 -11.79 13.86
CA PHE A 109 -3.85 -10.69 14.45
C PHE A 109 -3.69 -9.52 13.48
N ALA A 110 -3.33 -9.80 12.23
CA ALA A 110 -3.21 -8.77 11.19
C ALA A 110 -4.52 -8.00 10.96
N ARG A 111 -5.66 -8.71 10.88
CA ARG A 111 -6.98 -8.12 10.63
C ARG A 111 -7.56 -7.37 11.83
N THR A 112 -7.40 -7.92 13.02
CA THR A 112 -8.13 -7.46 14.22
C THR A 112 -7.30 -6.55 15.12
N LYS A 113 -5.96 -6.59 15.01
CA LYS A 113 -5.06 -5.77 15.81
C LYS A 113 -4.31 -4.78 14.93
N ILE A 114 -3.51 -5.26 13.98
CA ILE A 114 -2.62 -4.41 13.18
C ILE A 114 -3.40 -3.44 12.28
N PHE A 115 -4.39 -3.93 11.53
CA PHE A 115 -5.12 -3.09 10.59
C PHE A 115 -5.87 -1.91 11.27
N PRO A 116 -6.64 -2.12 12.36
CA PRO A 116 -7.24 -1.01 13.10
C PRO A 116 -6.20 -0.01 13.60
N LEU A 117 -5.05 -0.45 14.11
CA LEU A 117 -4.00 0.46 14.59
C LEU A 117 -3.40 1.32 13.47
N ALA A 118 -3.09 0.72 12.32
CA ALA A 118 -2.57 1.45 11.17
C ALA A 118 -3.61 2.41 10.58
N ALA A 119 -4.90 2.03 10.59
CA ALA A 119 -6.00 2.87 10.16
C ALA A 119 -6.23 4.04 11.14
N ALA A 120 -6.22 3.78 12.45
CA ALA A 120 -6.43 4.78 13.50
C ALA A 120 -5.49 5.99 13.36
N ALA A 121 -4.28 5.78 12.86
CA ALA A 121 -3.30 6.85 12.67
C ALA A 121 -3.76 7.94 11.70
N TYR A 122 -4.77 7.68 10.86
CA TYR A 122 -5.39 8.67 9.98
C TYR A 122 -6.44 9.56 10.67
N SER A 123 -6.88 9.20 11.88
CA SER A 123 -7.84 9.97 12.66
C SER A 123 -7.15 11.05 13.50
N ASP A 124 -7.79 12.20 13.67
CA ASP A 124 -7.38 13.21 14.65
C ASP A 124 -7.67 12.76 16.09
N ASN A 125 -8.52 11.73 16.26
CA ASN A 125 -8.81 11.10 17.55
C ASN A 125 -8.76 9.55 17.42
N PRO A 126 -7.56 8.94 17.42
CA PRO A 126 -7.39 7.49 17.34
C PRO A 126 -7.99 6.73 18.52
N GLU A 127 -8.23 7.39 19.67
CA GLU A 127 -8.81 6.77 20.87
C GLU A 127 -10.18 6.14 20.59
N VAL A 128 -10.99 6.74 19.70
CA VAL A 128 -12.28 6.19 19.28
C VAL A 128 -12.09 4.82 18.60
N CYS A 129 -11.12 4.72 17.69
CA CYS A 129 -10.82 3.44 17.05
C CYS A 129 -10.27 2.41 18.05
N LEU A 130 -9.40 2.83 18.98
CA LEU A 130 -8.84 1.97 20.02
C LEU A 130 -9.96 1.38 20.89
N ASN A 131 -10.88 2.22 21.37
CA ASN A 131 -12.02 1.81 22.20
C ASN A 131 -12.97 0.83 21.49
N ASN A 132 -13.14 0.97 20.18
CA ASN A 132 -14.00 0.08 19.39
C ASN A 132 -13.32 -1.23 19.00
N SER A 133 -11.99 -1.26 18.92
CA SER A 133 -11.23 -2.41 18.37
C SER A 133 -10.52 -3.24 19.44
N PHE A 134 -10.29 -2.68 20.63
CA PHE A 134 -9.52 -3.31 21.70
C PHE A 134 -10.27 -3.32 23.03
N VAL A 135 -10.01 -4.35 23.82
CA VAL A 135 -10.43 -4.39 25.22
C VAL A 135 -9.34 -3.71 26.04
N ASN A 136 -9.70 -2.67 26.79
CA ASN A 136 -8.79 -1.97 27.71
C ASN A 136 -7.52 -1.43 27.02
N ALA A 137 -7.69 -0.68 25.93
CA ALA A 137 -6.62 0.10 25.32
C ALA A 137 -6.68 1.56 25.78
N THR A 138 -5.51 2.16 26.01
CA THR A 138 -5.35 3.55 26.42
C THR A 138 -4.44 4.27 25.42
N LEU A 139 -4.91 5.43 24.95
CA LEU A 139 -4.08 6.32 24.15
C LEU A 139 -3.09 7.03 25.08
N TYR A 140 -1.80 7.00 24.76
CA TYR A 140 -0.78 7.71 25.53
C TYR A 140 -0.55 9.11 24.96
N ARG A 141 -0.24 9.21 23.66
CA ARG A 141 -0.03 10.50 22.99
C ARG A 141 -0.34 10.41 21.50
N ILE A 142 -0.90 11.50 20.96
CA ILE A 142 -0.98 11.75 19.51
C ILE A 142 0.10 12.77 19.16
N VAL A 143 0.81 12.51 18.07
CA VAL A 143 1.88 13.36 17.57
C VAL A 143 1.53 13.84 16.17
N ASN A 144 1.64 15.15 15.95
CA ASN A 144 1.47 15.80 14.66
C ASN A 144 2.59 16.83 14.48
N ILE A 145 3.35 16.74 13.38
CA ILE A 145 4.43 17.67 13.08
C ILE A 145 4.55 17.91 11.57
N THR A 146 4.86 19.16 11.19
CA THR A 146 5.14 19.50 9.79
C THR A 146 6.41 18.82 9.33
N CYS A 147 6.29 17.88 8.39
CA CYS A 147 7.41 17.08 7.91
C CYS A 147 7.98 17.47 6.56
N ASP A 148 7.23 18.21 5.73
CA ASP A 148 7.78 18.73 4.46
C ASP A 148 8.86 19.82 4.70
N THR A 149 9.84 19.83 3.81
CA THR A 149 10.93 20.83 3.72
C THR A 149 10.73 21.80 2.56
N ARG A 150 9.74 21.58 1.67
CA ARG A 150 9.51 22.35 0.44
C ARG A 150 8.25 23.22 0.43
N GLY A 151 7.65 23.47 1.60
CA GLY A 151 6.63 24.52 1.78
C GLY A 151 5.18 24.10 1.50
N LYS A 152 4.87 22.80 1.48
CA LYS A 152 3.49 22.27 1.30
C LYS A 152 2.75 21.98 2.60
N ASN A 153 3.34 22.27 3.76
CA ASN A 153 2.73 22.04 5.08
C ASN A 153 2.22 20.61 5.30
N ASP A 154 2.86 19.59 4.70
CA ASP A 154 2.47 18.20 4.97
C ASP A 154 2.76 17.84 6.42
N ILE A 155 1.76 17.26 7.07
CA ILE A 155 1.81 16.83 8.45
C ILE A 155 2.15 15.35 8.50
N CYS A 156 3.24 15.01 9.16
CA CYS A 156 3.51 13.66 9.61
C CYS A 156 2.83 13.45 10.96
N ALA A 157 2.23 12.28 11.12
CA ALA A 157 1.48 11.96 12.32
C ALA A 157 1.76 10.54 12.78
N GLY A 158 1.55 10.30 14.07
CA GLY A 158 1.60 8.99 14.68
C GLY A 158 1.01 9.05 16.08
N PHE A 159 0.89 7.90 16.73
CA PHE A 159 0.48 7.85 18.12
C PHE A 159 1.18 6.71 18.86
N THR A 160 1.23 6.87 20.17
CA THR A 160 1.64 5.85 21.13
C THR A 160 0.45 5.46 21.97
N ALA A 161 0.29 4.16 22.25
CA ALA A 161 -0.83 3.62 23.01
C ALA A 161 -0.41 2.35 23.75
N VAL A 162 -1.29 1.87 24.62
CA VAL A 162 -1.11 0.61 25.36
C VAL A 162 -2.38 -0.21 25.23
N SER A 163 -2.27 -1.48 24.85
CA SER A 163 -3.35 -2.47 25.00
C SER A 163 -3.06 -3.31 26.24
N HIS A 164 -3.75 -3.05 27.34
CA HIS A 164 -3.51 -3.76 28.60
C HIS A 164 -4.00 -5.21 28.54
N ASN A 165 -5.09 -5.48 27.82
CA ASN A 165 -5.60 -6.84 27.67
C ASN A 165 -4.64 -7.72 26.87
N ASP A 166 -3.94 -7.14 25.89
CA ASP A 166 -2.99 -7.87 25.05
C ASP A 166 -1.54 -7.77 25.58
N SER A 167 -1.31 -7.07 26.70
CA SER A 167 0.02 -6.75 27.22
C SER A 167 0.95 -6.17 26.15
N ALA A 168 0.49 -5.14 25.44
CA ALA A 168 1.22 -4.57 24.31
C ALA A 168 1.36 -3.04 24.40
N ILE A 169 2.56 -2.53 24.13
CA ILE A 169 2.84 -1.13 23.82
C ILE A 169 2.73 -0.97 22.31
N ILE A 170 2.10 0.10 21.85
CA ILE A 170 1.79 0.32 20.44
C ILE A 170 2.47 1.60 19.95
N LEU A 171 3.12 1.49 18.80
CA LEU A 171 3.57 2.60 17.97
C LEU A 171 2.89 2.51 16.62
N SER A 172 2.12 3.53 16.25
CA SER A 172 1.45 3.58 14.95
C SER A 172 1.79 4.86 14.20
N PHE A 173 2.15 4.72 12.94
CA PHE A 173 2.58 5.82 12.08
C PHE A 173 1.61 6.03 10.92
N ARG A 174 1.19 7.27 10.70
CA ARG A 174 0.28 7.64 9.60
C ARG A 174 1.03 7.66 8.27
N GLY A 175 0.35 7.24 7.20
CA GLY A 175 0.79 7.53 5.84
C GLY A 175 0.49 8.96 5.41
N THR A 176 0.55 9.22 4.10
CA THR A 176 0.33 10.55 3.53
C THR A 176 -1.11 10.72 3.06
N ASN A 177 -1.72 11.89 3.35
CA ASN A 177 -3.10 12.20 2.93
C ASN A 177 -3.20 12.52 1.42
N SER A 178 -2.13 13.05 0.83
CA SER A 178 -2.02 13.43 -0.60
C SER A 178 -1.30 12.37 -1.43
N PHE A 179 -1.64 11.09 -1.22
CA PHE A 179 -0.88 9.95 -1.70
C PHE A 179 -0.69 9.88 -3.23
N THR A 180 -1.67 10.32 -4.02
CA THR A 180 -1.57 10.35 -5.49
C THR A 180 -0.49 11.31 -5.98
N GLN A 181 -0.36 12.45 -5.29
CA GLN A 181 0.71 13.40 -5.55
C GLN A 181 2.06 12.87 -5.05
N LEU A 182 2.07 12.15 -3.92
CA LEU A 182 3.27 11.48 -3.41
C LEU A 182 3.80 10.41 -4.37
N LEU A 183 2.94 9.62 -5.04
CA LEU A 183 3.37 8.65 -6.07
C LEU A 183 4.11 9.31 -7.24
N VAL A 184 3.64 10.48 -7.67
CA VAL A 184 4.26 11.25 -8.75
C VAL A 184 5.56 11.89 -8.27
N GLU A 185 5.61 12.35 -7.02
CA GLU A 185 6.78 13.01 -6.42
C GLU A 185 7.84 12.04 -5.90
N ALA A 186 7.48 10.82 -5.50
CA ALA A 186 8.41 9.75 -5.15
C ALA A 186 9.22 9.25 -6.35
N ASN A 187 8.77 9.57 -7.57
CA ASN A 187 9.50 9.40 -8.82
C ASN A 187 10.38 10.61 -9.20
N SER A 188 10.36 11.68 -8.39
CA SER A 188 11.19 12.87 -8.56
C SER A 188 12.42 12.83 -7.66
N SER A 189 13.36 13.76 -7.89
CA SER A 189 14.73 13.78 -7.35
C SER A 189 14.87 13.88 -5.81
N THR A 190 13.77 13.80 -5.04
CA THR A 190 13.74 13.85 -3.57
C THR A 190 14.01 12.51 -2.89
N MET A 191 13.73 11.39 -3.56
CA MET A 191 14.06 10.03 -3.09
C MET A 191 15.47 9.58 -3.50
N GLU A 192 16.27 10.47 -4.09
CA GLU A 192 17.62 10.12 -4.53
C GLU A 192 18.54 9.91 -3.34
N GLU A 193 18.55 10.82 -2.37
CA GLU A 193 19.51 10.73 -1.27
C GLU A 193 19.20 9.55 -0.34
N MET A 194 20.23 8.75 -0.05
CA MET A 194 20.18 7.68 0.93
C MET A 194 21.23 7.95 2.01
N VAL A 195 20.85 7.75 3.27
CA VAL A 195 21.71 7.97 4.44
C VAL A 195 22.00 6.64 5.13
N SER A 196 23.16 6.55 5.77
CA SER A 196 23.56 5.31 6.48
C SER A 196 22.60 5.00 7.62
N SER A 197 22.20 3.73 7.71
CA SER A 197 21.40 3.21 8.82
C SER A 197 22.31 2.67 9.93
N PRO A 198 21.96 2.85 11.22
CA PRO A 198 22.77 2.37 12.33
C PRO A 198 22.85 0.85 12.43
N ILE A 199 21.93 0.11 11.82
CA ILE A 199 21.94 -1.36 11.80
C ILE A 199 22.65 -1.94 10.56
N GLY A 200 23.06 -1.11 9.61
CA GLY A 200 23.67 -1.54 8.34
C GLY A 200 22.92 -1.03 7.11
N GLY A 201 23.67 -0.90 6.01
CA GLY A 201 23.16 -0.38 4.73
C GLY A 201 22.72 1.08 4.78
N LYS A 202 21.89 1.45 3.81
CA LYS A 202 21.36 2.82 3.66
C LYS A 202 19.86 2.83 3.51
N VAL A 203 19.25 3.94 3.93
CA VAL A 203 17.81 4.18 3.91
C VAL A 203 17.52 5.51 3.22
N GLY A 204 16.35 5.62 2.59
CA GLY A 204 15.97 6.87 1.93
C GLY A 204 15.94 8.04 2.90
N ALA A 205 16.65 9.14 2.57
CA ALA A 205 16.77 10.32 3.43
C ALA A 205 15.40 10.95 3.74
N TYR A 206 14.47 10.88 2.79
CA TYR A 206 13.08 11.29 2.97
C TYR A 206 12.42 10.61 4.17
N TYR A 207 12.52 9.27 4.26
CA TYR A 207 11.95 8.50 5.35
C TYR A 207 12.63 8.83 6.68
N VAL A 208 13.96 8.96 6.70
CA VAL A 208 14.71 9.30 7.91
C VAL A 208 14.37 10.69 8.43
N ASN A 209 14.22 11.68 7.54
CA ASN A 209 13.85 13.04 7.93
C ASN A 209 12.45 13.09 8.55
N ALA A 210 11.48 12.40 7.93
CA ALA A 210 10.12 12.29 8.47
C ALA A 210 10.10 11.54 9.81
N PHE A 211 10.85 10.43 9.90
CA PHE A 211 10.99 9.63 11.11
C PHE A 211 11.58 10.46 12.26
N ASN A 212 12.71 11.14 12.05
CA ASN A 212 13.38 11.91 13.09
C ASN A 212 12.48 13.04 13.63
N LYS A 213 11.66 13.66 12.79
CA LYS A 213 10.68 14.66 13.24
C LYS A 213 9.65 14.08 14.20
N LEU A 214 9.15 12.88 13.95
CA LEU A 214 8.20 12.21 14.87
C LEU A 214 8.91 11.65 16.10
N TRP A 215 10.02 10.96 15.89
CA TRP A 215 10.75 10.20 16.90
C TRP A 215 11.45 11.10 17.92
N ILE A 216 12.25 12.05 17.43
CA ILE A 216 13.11 12.92 18.24
C ILE A 216 12.37 14.22 18.52
N ASN A 217 11.92 14.92 17.48
CA ASN A 217 11.41 16.30 17.65
C ASN A 217 9.99 16.35 18.23
N SER A 218 9.28 15.22 18.23
CA SER A 218 7.92 15.13 18.73
C SER A 218 7.73 14.04 19.79
N SER A 219 8.83 13.60 20.41
CA SER A 219 8.81 12.80 21.64
C SER A 219 8.26 11.37 21.53
N MET A 220 7.98 10.80 20.35
CA MET A 220 7.56 9.39 20.28
C MET A 220 8.64 8.44 20.82
N GLY A 221 9.93 8.76 20.66
CA GLY A 221 11.02 7.97 21.23
C GLY A 221 11.08 8.04 22.76
N SER A 222 10.72 9.18 23.36
CA SER A 222 10.61 9.30 24.83
C SER A 222 9.33 8.64 25.36
N ASP A 223 8.21 8.73 24.64
CA ASP A 223 6.97 8.04 24.99
C ASP A 223 7.22 6.53 25.09
N LEU A 224 7.94 5.94 24.13
CA LEU A 224 8.30 4.52 24.18
C LEU A 224 9.12 4.19 25.43
N LEU A 225 10.10 5.01 25.78
CA LEU A 225 10.94 4.79 26.94
C LEU A 225 10.10 4.82 28.24
N ASP A 226 9.21 5.79 28.38
CA ASP A 226 8.34 5.95 29.54
C ASP A 226 7.35 4.77 29.65
N LEU A 227 6.73 4.39 28.54
CA LEU A 227 5.83 3.24 28.47
C LEU A 227 6.56 1.94 28.77
N LYS A 228 7.79 1.76 28.29
CA LYS A 228 8.57 0.55 28.56
C LYS A 228 9.02 0.46 30.01
N ASN A 229 9.37 1.58 30.64
CA ASN A 229 9.67 1.63 32.08
C ASN A 229 8.43 1.32 32.93
N THR A 230 7.24 1.73 32.47
CA THR A 230 5.97 1.49 33.16
C THR A 230 5.48 0.04 32.96
N PHE A 231 5.66 -0.51 31.76
CA PHE A 231 5.19 -1.83 31.36
C PHE A 231 6.35 -2.67 30.78
N PRO A 232 7.34 -3.07 31.61
CA PRO A 232 8.56 -3.73 31.14
C PRO A 232 8.33 -5.09 30.48
N ASP A 233 7.23 -5.77 30.84
CA ASP A 233 6.91 -7.10 30.31
C ASP A 233 6.01 -7.06 29.07
N TYR A 234 5.57 -5.87 28.63
CA TYR A 234 4.70 -5.74 27.46
C TYR A 234 5.49 -5.90 26.16
N GLU A 235 4.87 -6.57 25.18
CA GLU A 235 5.36 -6.69 23.81
C GLU A 235 5.24 -5.32 23.10
N LEU A 236 6.14 -5.03 22.16
CA LEU A 236 6.08 -3.82 21.35
C LEU A 236 5.48 -4.12 19.98
N TRP A 237 4.34 -3.53 19.66
CA TRP A 237 3.71 -3.60 18.35
C TRP A 237 3.97 -2.32 17.57
N ILE A 238 4.59 -2.45 16.40
CA ILE A 238 4.93 -1.32 15.53
C ILE A 238 4.22 -1.52 14.20
N THR A 239 3.46 -0.52 13.77
CA THR A 239 2.69 -0.60 12.52
C THR A 239 2.57 0.74 11.81
N GLY A 240 2.19 0.66 10.53
CA GLY A 240 1.86 1.79 9.71
C GLY A 240 1.43 1.36 8.32
N HIS A 241 0.66 2.23 7.66
CA HIS A 241 0.23 2.05 6.28
C HIS A 241 0.99 3.02 5.36
N SER A 242 1.35 2.57 4.16
CA SER A 242 2.00 3.41 3.14
C SER A 242 3.34 3.97 3.65
N LEU A 243 3.56 5.29 3.57
CA LEU A 243 4.69 5.97 4.23
C LEU A 243 4.85 5.55 5.70
N GLY A 244 3.76 5.39 6.44
CA GLY A 244 3.80 4.96 7.84
C GLY A 244 4.45 3.58 8.02
N GLY A 245 4.38 2.71 7.02
CA GLY A 245 5.08 1.43 7.01
C GLY A 245 6.60 1.60 7.05
N SER A 246 7.16 2.46 6.21
CA SER A 246 8.59 2.78 6.23
C SER A 246 9.01 3.43 7.56
N LEU A 247 8.18 4.32 8.13
CA LEU A 247 8.47 4.94 9.43
C LEU A 247 8.42 3.91 10.57
N ALA A 248 7.49 2.96 10.52
CA ALA A 248 7.42 1.83 11.44
C ALA A 248 8.67 0.94 11.35
N THR A 249 9.12 0.64 10.13
CA THR A 249 10.38 -0.09 9.89
C THR A 249 11.58 0.63 10.49
N LEU A 250 11.69 1.95 10.31
CA LEU A 250 12.77 2.74 10.90
C LEU A 250 12.69 2.80 12.43
N ALA A 251 11.48 2.90 12.99
CA ALA A 251 11.27 2.83 14.43
C ALA A 251 11.74 1.48 14.99
N ALA A 252 11.35 0.39 14.34
CA ALA A 252 11.79 -0.95 14.71
C ALA A 252 13.31 -1.08 14.66
N ALA A 253 13.94 -0.62 13.57
CA ALA A 253 15.40 -0.62 13.40
C ALA A 253 16.11 0.17 14.52
N HIS A 254 15.55 1.30 14.92
CA HIS A 254 16.09 2.11 16.01
C HIS A 254 15.98 1.39 17.36
N VAL A 255 14.84 0.74 17.62
CA VAL A 255 14.58 0.01 18.87
C VAL A 255 15.54 -1.17 19.02
N VAL A 256 15.71 -2.00 17.99
CA VAL A 256 16.59 -3.19 18.07
C VAL A 256 18.07 -2.84 18.19
N ASN A 257 18.49 -1.68 17.67
CA ASN A 257 19.86 -1.19 17.80
C ASN A 257 20.14 -0.58 19.18
N ASP A 258 19.10 -0.18 19.91
CA ASP A 258 19.24 0.48 21.19
C ASP A 258 19.19 -0.53 22.33
N ARG A 259 20.30 -0.59 23.08
CA ARG A 259 20.50 -1.55 24.19
C ARG A 259 19.42 -1.45 25.26
N ARG A 260 18.76 -0.30 25.41
CA ARG A 260 17.63 -0.09 26.34
C ARG A 260 16.45 -1.03 26.05
N TYR A 261 16.33 -1.55 24.83
CA TYR A 261 15.23 -2.41 24.41
C TYR A 261 15.66 -3.83 24.03
N SER A 262 16.91 -4.22 24.29
CA SER A 262 17.52 -5.49 23.84
C SER A 262 16.77 -6.78 24.22
N SER A 263 15.92 -6.75 25.24
CA SER A 263 15.06 -7.88 25.66
C SER A 263 13.58 -7.71 25.32
N THR A 264 13.20 -6.68 24.56
CA THR A 264 11.80 -6.36 24.26
C THR A 264 11.30 -7.25 23.13
N PRO A 265 10.29 -8.13 23.37
CA PRO A 265 9.61 -8.80 22.28
C PRO A 265 8.94 -7.75 21.39
N LEU A 266 9.15 -7.83 20.08
CA LEU A 266 8.71 -6.82 19.13
C LEU A 266 8.01 -7.51 17.95
N LYS A 267 6.88 -6.95 17.51
CA LYS A 267 6.20 -7.30 16.26
C LYS A 267 6.11 -6.09 15.34
N LEU A 268 6.67 -6.19 14.14
CA LEU A 268 6.59 -5.18 13.09
C LEU A 268 5.64 -5.68 12.00
N PHE A 269 4.49 -5.05 11.86
CA PHE A 269 3.55 -5.39 10.80
C PHE A 269 3.18 -4.12 10.03
N THR A 270 3.50 -4.07 8.75
CA THR A 270 3.24 -2.91 7.89
C THR A 270 2.21 -3.26 6.82
N LEU A 271 1.52 -2.24 6.28
CA LEU A 271 0.56 -2.42 5.18
C LEU A 271 0.96 -1.53 4.02
N GLY A 272 1.20 -2.13 2.85
CA GLY A 272 1.51 -1.37 1.63
C GLY A 272 2.80 -0.55 1.77
N GLU A 273 3.76 -1.05 2.55
CA GLU A 273 5.05 -0.38 2.75
C GLU A 273 5.84 -0.31 1.44
N PRO A 274 6.34 0.88 1.04
CA PRO A 274 7.31 1.01 -0.04
C PRO A 274 8.69 0.51 0.39
N ARG A 275 9.60 0.29 -0.57
CA ARG A 275 11.00 -0.04 -0.26
C ARG A 275 11.63 1.09 0.55
N THR A 276 12.11 0.76 1.75
CA THR A 276 12.60 1.75 2.72
C THR A 276 14.11 2.01 2.61
N GLY A 277 14.90 0.99 2.25
CA GLY A 277 16.35 1.07 2.14
C GLY A 277 16.94 0.15 1.08
N ASP A 278 18.27 0.10 1.03
CA ASP A 278 19.00 -0.76 0.12
C ASP A 278 19.03 -2.22 0.58
N LYS A 279 19.61 -3.08 -0.25
CA LYS A 279 19.78 -4.50 0.05
C LYS A 279 20.53 -4.77 1.35
N ASP A 280 21.52 -3.96 1.69
CA ASP A 280 22.31 -4.15 2.91
C ASP A 280 21.47 -3.80 4.16
N PHE A 281 20.60 -2.79 4.05
CA PHE A 281 19.62 -2.49 5.10
C PHE A 281 18.56 -3.60 5.22
N ALA A 282 18.07 -4.12 4.10
CA ALA A 282 17.15 -5.26 4.09
C ALA A 282 17.75 -6.49 4.77
N GLN A 283 19.03 -6.78 4.48
CA GLN A 283 19.77 -7.86 5.12
C GLN A 283 19.94 -7.61 6.62
N ALA A 284 20.29 -6.39 7.03
CA ALA A 284 20.43 -6.03 8.44
C ALA A 284 19.12 -6.23 9.23
N ILE A 285 17.97 -5.85 8.65
CA ILE A 285 16.66 -6.12 9.26
C ILE A 285 16.45 -7.64 9.39
N TYR A 286 16.68 -8.41 8.32
CA TYR A 286 16.50 -9.85 8.38
C TYR A 286 17.37 -10.54 9.45
N GLU A 287 18.62 -10.09 9.63
CA GLU A 287 19.55 -10.66 10.61
C GLU A 287 19.26 -10.22 12.05
N THR A 288 18.72 -9.02 12.23
CA THR A 288 18.51 -8.44 13.57
C THR A 288 17.19 -8.89 14.19
N PHE A 289 16.14 -9.08 13.39
CA PHE A 289 14.81 -9.36 13.92
C PHE A 289 14.59 -10.86 14.14
N PRO A 290 13.92 -11.26 15.24
CA PRO A 290 13.54 -12.64 15.43
C PRO A 290 12.74 -13.18 14.24
N PRO A 291 12.97 -14.42 13.80
CA PRO A 291 12.15 -15.04 12.77
C PRO A 291 10.66 -14.92 13.10
N ASN A 292 9.84 -14.68 12.08
CA ASN A 292 8.38 -14.55 12.20
C ASN A 292 7.87 -13.39 13.08
N SER A 293 8.70 -12.38 13.36
CA SER A 293 8.27 -11.16 14.09
C SER A 293 7.92 -9.98 13.18
N THR A 294 8.25 -10.09 11.87
CA THR A 294 8.12 -8.99 10.92
C THR A 294 7.39 -9.40 9.65
N TYR A 295 6.32 -8.68 9.28
CA TYR A 295 5.56 -8.95 8.05
C TYR A 295 5.10 -7.66 7.36
N ARG A 296 5.25 -7.61 6.03
CA ARG A 296 4.65 -6.60 5.16
C ARG A 296 3.43 -7.19 4.48
N ILE A 297 2.27 -6.60 4.71
CA ILE A 297 0.99 -7.03 4.11
C ILE A 297 0.77 -6.24 2.82
N THR A 298 0.61 -6.95 1.72
CA THR A 298 0.44 -6.37 0.38
C THR A 298 -0.91 -6.76 -0.20
N HIS A 299 -1.67 -5.77 -0.64
CA HIS A 299 -2.94 -6.01 -1.31
C HIS A 299 -2.77 -5.97 -2.84
N SER A 300 -3.01 -7.12 -3.47
CA SER A 300 -3.16 -7.30 -4.92
C SER A 300 -2.13 -6.51 -5.74
N ARG A 301 -2.56 -5.48 -6.47
CA ARG A 301 -1.74 -4.71 -7.43
C ARG A 301 -1.37 -3.34 -6.90
N ASP A 302 -1.14 -3.24 -5.60
CA ASP A 302 -0.68 -2.04 -4.93
C ASP A 302 0.59 -1.48 -5.63
N PRO A 303 0.57 -0.27 -6.24
CA PRO A 303 1.75 0.32 -6.87
C PRO A 303 2.87 0.69 -5.88
N VAL A 304 2.53 0.93 -4.63
CA VAL A 304 3.39 1.59 -3.63
C VAL A 304 4.51 0.68 -3.19
N VAL A 305 4.19 -0.59 -3.02
CA VAL A 305 5.18 -1.61 -2.69
C VAL A 305 6.24 -1.77 -3.79
N HIS A 306 6.01 -1.25 -5.00
CA HIS A 306 6.99 -1.27 -6.07
C HIS A 306 7.84 0.01 -6.14
N LEU A 307 7.69 0.92 -5.19
CA LEU A 307 8.43 2.17 -5.11
C LEU A 307 9.35 2.24 -3.89
N PRO A 308 10.49 2.94 -3.98
CA PRO A 308 11.20 3.26 -5.21
C PRO A 308 11.54 1.99 -6.01
N SER A 309 11.75 2.10 -7.32
CA SER A 309 12.10 0.94 -8.16
C SER A 309 13.34 0.22 -7.62
N SER A 310 13.36 -1.12 -7.62
CA SER A 310 14.53 -1.88 -7.15
C SER A 310 15.78 -1.68 -8.02
N SER A 311 15.61 -1.29 -9.28
CA SER A 311 16.72 -0.90 -10.16
C SER A 311 17.32 0.47 -9.78
N TYR A 312 16.61 1.26 -8.99
CA TYR A 312 17.07 2.55 -8.52
C TYR A 312 17.82 2.37 -7.20
N ARG A 313 19.11 2.73 -7.16
CA ARG A 313 19.99 2.69 -5.96
C ARG A 313 19.89 1.39 -5.12
N ASN A 314 19.51 0.28 -5.74
CA ASN A 314 19.36 -1.03 -5.11
C ASN A 314 18.36 -1.06 -3.93
N TYR A 315 17.32 -0.21 -3.97
CA TYR A 315 16.22 -0.29 -3.00
C TYR A 315 15.65 -1.71 -2.98
N THR A 316 15.53 -2.29 -1.79
CA THR A 316 15.12 -3.68 -1.57
C THR A 316 14.17 -3.75 -0.38
N HIS A 317 13.11 -4.53 -0.48
CA HIS A 317 12.24 -4.82 0.67
C HIS A 317 12.97 -5.58 1.77
N ASN A 318 12.65 -5.24 3.01
CA ASN A 318 13.42 -5.61 4.20
C ASN A 318 12.76 -6.68 5.08
N ILE A 319 11.52 -7.10 4.81
CA ILE A 319 10.76 -8.07 5.63
C ILE A 319 9.93 -9.00 4.75
N ALA A 320 9.45 -10.11 5.33
CA ALA A 320 8.63 -11.09 4.64
C ALA A 320 7.32 -10.49 4.11
N GLU A 321 6.98 -10.80 2.87
CA GLU A 321 5.74 -10.34 2.25
C GLU A 321 4.61 -11.34 2.48
N VAL A 322 3.47 -10.86 2.96
CA VAL A 322 2.19 -11.57 2.95
C VAL A 322 1.31 -10.95 1.89
N TRP A 323 1.13 -11.65 0.78
CA TRP A 323 0.44 -11.11 -0.38
C TRP A 323 -0.97 -11.66 -0.51
N TYR A 324 -1.94 -10.74 -0.59
CA TYR A 324 -3.35 -11.04 -0.85
C TYR A 324 -3.70 -10.63 -2.27
N HIS A 325 -3.58 -11.55 -3.21
CA HIS A 325 -4.05 -11.36 -4.58
C HIS A 325 -5.56 -11.66 -4.67
N ASN A 326 -6.35 -10.97 -3.86
CA ASN A 326 -7.81 -11.03 -3.81
C ASN A 326 -8.35 -9.77 -3.12
N SER A 327 -9.66 -9.72 -2.84
CA SER A 327 -10.31 -8.55 -2.23
C SER A 327 -10.05 -8.36 -0.73
N MET A 328 -9.31 -9.26 -0.08
CA MET A 328 -9.08 -9.34 1.37
C MET A 328 -10.35 -9.39 2.22
N ALA A 329 -11.48 -9.87 1.67
CA ALA A 329 -12.72 -10.00 2.43
C ALA A 329 -12.55 -10.91 3.67
N LYS A 330 -13.49 -10.84 4.62
CA LYS A 330 -13.39 -11.51 5.94
C LYS A 330 -13.09 -13.01 5.88
N ASN A 331 -13.51 -13.70 4.81
CA ASN A 331 -13.37 -15.14 4.65
C ASN A 331 -12.39 -15.53 3.52
N THR A 332 -11.51 -14.62 3.11
CA THR A 332 -10.50 -14.91 2.09
C THR A 332 -9.12 -14.99 2.71
N ASN A 333 -8.37 -16.04 2.39
CA ASN A 333 -6.99 -16.22 2.86
C ASN A 333 -6.01 -15.39 2.03
N TYR A 334 -4.79 -15.22 2.54
CA TYR A 334 -3.66 -14.73 1.73
C TYR A 334 -3.35 -15.69 0.58
N THR A 335 -2.76 -15.17 -0.48
CA THR A 335 -2.38 -15.93 -1.68
C THR A 335 -1.03 -16.61 -1.48
N ALA A 336 -0.06 -15.91 -0.90
CA ALA A 336 1.29 -16.43 -0.67
C ALA A 336 1.99 -15.67 0.47
N ILE A 337 2.97 -16.34 1.08
CA ILE A 337 3.97 -15.71 1.97
C ILE A 337 5.33 -15.90 1.31
N CYS A 338 6.02 -14.80 1.03
CA CYS A 338 7.37 -14.82 0.46
C CYS A 338 8.35 -14.34 1.52
N ALA A 339 9.07 -15.30 2.08
CA ALA A 339 10.10 -15.08 3.08
C ALA A 339 11.46 -14.83 2.41
N ASN A 340 12.28 -14.00 3.06
CA ASN A 340 13.74 -13.95 2.92
C ASN A 340 14.33 -13.43 1.60
N ASP A 341 13.54 -13.09 0.58
CA ASP A 341 14.07 -12.53 -0.67
C ASP A 341 13.75 -11.03 -0.87
N GLY A 342 12.77 -10.49 -0.13
CA GLY A 342 12.24 -9.11 -0.26
C GLY A 342 11.53 -8.83 -1.59
N GLU A 343 12.03 -9.41 -2.67
CA GLU A 343 11.70 -9.10 -4.06
C GLU A 343 11.16 -10.32 -4.82
N SER A 344 10.50 -11.25 -4.11
CA SER A 344 9.99 -12.48 -4.70
C SER A 344 9.10 -12.28 -5.91
N LYS A 345 9.36 -13.05 -6.96
CA LYS A 345 8.43 -13.20 -8.09
C LYS A 345 7.29 -14.17 -7.79
N ASN A 346 7.25 -14.80 -6.62
CA ASN A 346 6.15 -15.67 -6.21
C ASN A 346 5.00 -14.89 -5.54
N CYS A 347 5.29 -13.67 -5.05
CA CYS A 347 4.31 -12.76 -4.47
C CYS A 347 4.10 -11.54 -5.38
N SER A 348 4.00 -10.32 -4.83
CA SER A 348 3.62 -9.13 -5.60
C SER A 348 4.65 -8.76 -6.67
N GLY A 349 5.91 -9.18 -6.53
CA GLY A 349 6.98 -8.95 -7.51
C GLY A 349 6.73 -9.54 -8.91
N GLN A 350 5.68 -10.36 -9.10
CA GLN A 350 5.23 -10.77 -10.43
C GLN A 350 4.42 -9.71 -11.17
N ILE A 351 3.87 -8.71 -10.47
CA ILE A 351 3.10 -7.61 -11.05
C ILE A 351 4.05 -6.56 -11.62
N ARG A 352 3.94 -6.24 -12.92
CA ARG A 352 4.89 -5.34 -13.61
C ARG A 352 4.27 -4.07 -14.20
N TYR A 353 3.04 -4.14 -14.70
CA TYR A 353 2.46 -3.06 -15.53
C TYR A 353 1.01 -2.74 -15.22
N VAL A 354 0.39 -3.44 -14.28
CA VAL A 354 -1.02 -3.31 -13.96
C VAL A 354 -1.13 -2.99 -12.49
N PHE A 355 -1.16 -1.71 -12.17
CA PHE A 355 -1.29 -1.25 -10.79
C PHE A 355 -2.66 -0.64 -10.53
N SER A 356 -3.08 -0.69 -9.27
CA SER A 356 -4.34 -0.13 -8.80
C SER A 356 -4.08 0.68 -7.54
N VAL A 357 -4.22 2.00 -7.62
CA VAL A 357 -4.17 2.87 -6.44
C VAL A 357 -5.24 2.49 -5.43
N ASN A 358 -6.38 1.96 -5.88
CA ASN A 358 -7.40 1.46 -4.97
C ASN A 358 -6.94 0.25 -4.16
N ASP A 359 -6.06 -0.58 -4.70
CA ASP A 359 -5.52 -1.74 -3.99
C ASP A 359 -4.57 -1.27 -2.87
N HIS A 360 -3.88 -0.15 -3.05
CA HIS A 360 -3.16 0.50 -1.95
C HIS A 360 -4.10 1.07 -0.88
N LEU A 361 -5.20 1.72 -1.28
CA LEU A 361 -6.06 2.44 -0.34
C LEU A 361 -7.03 1.55 0.45
N LYS A 362 -7.16 0.27 0.07
CA LYS A 362 -8.16 -0.65 0.64
C LYS A 362 -7.47 -1.89 1.19
N TYR A 363 -7.65 -2.16 2.47
CA TYR A 363 -7.15 -3.37 3.12
C TYR A 363 -8.28 -4.03 3.91
N PHE A 364 -8.33 -5.36 3.89
CA PHE A 364 -9.33 -6.14 4.63
C PHE A 364 -10.80 -5.72 4.40
N GLY A 365 -11.11 -5.34 3.16
CA GLY A 365 -12.46 -4.89 2.77
C GLY A 365 -12.75 -3.41 3.06
N GLN A 366 -11.84 -2.69 3.72
CA GLN A 366 -12.05 -1.32 4.21
C GLN A 366 -11.07 -0.33 3.59
N ARG A 367 -11.52 0.90 3.33
CA ARG A 367 -10.61 1.99 2.92
C ARG A 367 -9.85 2.46 4.16
N VAL A 368 -8.52 2.32 4.17
CA VAL A 368 -7.68 2.44 5.38
C VAL A 368 -7.95 3.75 6.13
N SER A 369 -7.87 4.89 5.43
CA SER A 369 -8.03 6.20 6.06
C SER A 369 -9.45 6.45 6.57
N SER A 370 -10.46 6.22 5.74
CA SER A 370 -11.87 6.42 6.12
C SER A 370 -12.27 5.52 7.29
N PHE A 371 -11.84 4.26 7.29
CA PHE A 371 -12.10 3.33 8.38
C PHE A 371 -11.52 3.82 9.71
N GLY A 372 -10.29 4.33 9.71
CA GLY A 372 -9.65 4.93 10.88
C GLY A 372 -10.37 6.18 11.39
N ILE A 373 -10.66 7.13 10.48
CA ILE A 373 -11.35 8.38 10.78
C ILE A 373 -12.75 8.11 11.36
N ASP A 374 -13.43 7.08 10.85
CA ASP A 374 -14.75 6.68 11.33
C ASP A 374 -14.71 5.94 12.68
N GLY A 375 -13.55 5.78 13.31
CA GLY A 375 -13.41 5.10 14.60
C GLY A 375 -13.41 3.58 14.48
N CYS A 376 -12.94 3.03 13.35
CA CYS A 376 -12.80 1.60 13.10
C CYS A 376 -14.10 0.80 13.19
N VAL A 377 -15.23 1.43 12.84
CA VAL A 377 -16.52 0.77 12.71
C VAL A 377 -16.90 0.62 11.24
N ASN A 378 -17.51 -0.51 10.90
CA ASN A 378 -18.05 -0.73 9.57
C ASN A 378 -19.36 0.06 9.42
N LYS A 379 -19.30 1.32 8.97
CA LYS A 379 -20.51 2.06 8.59
C LYS A 379 -21.16 1.34 7.40
N LYS A 380 -22.36 0.79 7.60
CA LYS A 380 -23.20 0.37 6.47
C LYS A 380 -23.43 1.63 5.62
N LYS A 381 -23.05 1.61 4.35
CA LYS A 381 -23.46 2.66 3.41
C LYS A 381 -24.99 2.60 3.36
N ASN A 382 -25.65 3.64 3.85
CA ASN A 382 -27.09 3.84 3.67
C ASN A 382 -27.40 4.11 2.20
#